data_AF-A0A239T0D0-F1
#
_entry.id   AF-A0A239T0D0-F1
#
_cell.length_a   1.000
_cell.length_b   1.000
_cell.length_c   1.000
_cell.angle_alpha   90.00
_cell.angle_beta   90.00
_cell.angle_gamma   90.00
#
_symmetry.space_group_name_H-M   'P 1'
#
loop_
_entity.id
_entity.type
_entity.pdbx_description
1 polymer ?
#
loop_
_entity_poly.entity_id
_entity_poly.type
_entity_poly.pdbx_seq_one_letter_code
_entity_poly.pdbx_strand_id
1 'polypeptide(L)'
;MLTGNYPDTRRRHRPFRRKASQTMAAAFVLTASLGFAVTDVASASEVSPASGVHAASSAYLAPSAPPSSRTEPDWQARDWAMACMSCHNASAPVSAGKATLSVLDGRPAAALMDALRSMRDAKRPATLMPQLLKGYREDELQRIAAYFAAQPKPSASSR
;
A
#
# COMPACT_ATOMS: atom_id res chain seq x y z
N MET A 1 -57.30 25.64 8.56
CA MET A 1 -56.98 24.35 9.22
C MET A 1 -56.30 23.46 8.18
N LEU A 2 -55.05 23.05 8.38
CA LEU A 2 -54.43 21.91 7.67
C LEU A 2 -53.20 21.45 8.47
N THR A 3 -53.39 20.53 9.41
CA THR A 3 -52.33 20.03 10.30
C THR A 3 -51.52 18.93 9.61
N GLY A 4 -50.39 19.31 9.01
CA GLY A 4 -49.44 18.37 8.40
C GLY A 4 -48.72 17.52 9.47
N ASN A 5 -49.03 16.24 9.52
CA ASN A 5 -48.50 15.29 10.50
C ASN A 5 -47.14 14.72 10.01
N TYR A 6 -46.03 15.27 10.52
CA TYR A 6 -44.68 14.81 10.16
C TYR A 6 -44.23 13.69 11.11
N PRO A 7 -43.90 12.48 10.61
CA PRO A 7 -43.40 11.41 11.47
C PRO A 7 -41.99 11.74 11.98
N ASP A 8 -41.86 11.99 13.29
CA ASP A 8 -40.57 12.21 13.96
C ASP A 8 -39.71 10.94 13.85
N THR A 9 -38.69 11.00 12.99
CA THR A 9 -37.68 9.95 12.82
C THR A 9 -36.42 10.21 13.65
N ARG A 10 -36.57 10.67 14.91
CA ARG A 10 -35.54 10.59 15.96
C ARG A 10 -35.13 9.13 16.24
N ARG A 11 -34.32 8.59 15.33
CA ARG A 11 -33.63 7.33 15.45
C ARG A 11 -32.58 7.47 16.54
N ARG A 12 -32.98 7.21 17.79
CA ARG A 12 -32.11 7.30 18.97
C ARG A 12 -30.83 6.49 18.71
N HIS A 13 -29.69 7.19 18.58
CA HIS A 13 -28.39 6.54 18.50
C HIS A 13 -28.14 5.76 19.79
N ARG A 14 -28.35 4.44 19.72
CA ARG A 14 -28.05 3.52 20.81
C ARG A 14 -26.53 3.31 20.79
N PRO A 15 -25.76 3.83 21.78
CA PRO A 15 -24.32 3.68 21.75
C PRO A 15 -23.96 2.20 21.82
N PHE A 16 -23.19 1.75 20.83
CA PHE A 16 -22.78 0.35 20.72
C PHE A 16 -21.81 0.03 21.86
N ARG A 17 -22.29 -0.64 22.93
CA ARG A 17 -21.43 -1.08 24.04
C ARG A 17 -20.33 -1.98 23.48
N ARG A 18 -19.12 -1.46 23.35
CA ARG A 18 -17.93 -2.27 23.08
C ARG A 18 -17.70 -3.19 24.28
N LYS A 19 -18.02 -4.47 24.11
CA LYS A 19 -17.80 -5.49 25.14
C LYS A 19 -16.31 -5.85 25.11
N ALA A 20 -15.57 -5.41 26.12
CA ALA A 20 -14.15 -5.70 26.24
C ALA A 20 -13.93 -7.14 26.74
N SER A 21 -13.43 -7.99 25.85
CA SER A 21 -12.95 -9.35 26.08
C SER A 21 -12.22 -9.78 24.79
N GLN A 22 -11.02 -10.37 24.79
CA GLN A 22 -10.22 -10.93 25.88
C GLN A 22 -8.72 -10.76 25.60
N THR A 23 -7.93 -10.95 26.65
CA THR A 23 -6.47 -11.08 26.65
C THR A 23 -5.98 -12.29 25.84
N MET A 24 -4.95 -12.12 25.03
CA MET A 24 -3.96 -13.18 24.77
C MET A 24 -2.56 -12.66 25.08
N ALA A 25 -1.73 -13.54 25.65
CA ALA A 25 -0.45 -13.19 26.25
C ALA A 25 0.63 -12.90 25.21
N ALA A 26 1.43 -11.86 25.47
CA ALA A 26 2.70 -11.63 24.79
C ALA A 26 3.85 -11.82 25.79
N ALA A 27 4.16 -13.09 26.08
CA ALA A 27 5.41 -13.45 26.74
C ALA A 27 6.52 -13.56 25.69
N PHE A 28 7.18 -12.44 25.38
CA PHE A 28 8.40 -12.42 24.57
C PHE A 28 9.47 -11.55 25.23
N VAL A 29 10.14 -12.18 26.20
CA VAL A 29 11.58 -12.09 26.50
C VAL A 29 12.26 -10.74 26.16
N LEU A 30 12.44 -9.89 27.17
CA LEU A 30 13.49 -8.87 27.15
C LEU A 30 14.87 -9.54 27.26
N THR A 31 15.51 -9.86 26.13
CA THR A 31 16.97 -10.02 26.09
C THR A 31 17.60 -8.64 25.93
N ALA A 32 17.84 -7.98 27.07
CA ALA A 32 18.70 -6.82 27.12
C ALA A 32 20.18 -7.22 26.94
N SER A 33 20.99 -6.26 26.49
CA SER A 33 22.44 -6.23 26.67
C SER A 33 23.29 -7.26 25.90
N LEU A 34 23.65 -6.91 24.67
CA LEU A 34 25.06 -6.96 24.26
C LEU A 34 25.41 -5.68 23.48
N GLY A 35 26.20 -4.81 24.11
CA GLY A 35 26.76 -3.65 23.44
C GLY A 35 27.97 -4.07 22.60
N PHE A 36 27.96 -3.75 21.31
CA PHE A 36 29.14 -3.77 20.44
C PHE A 36 29.54 -2.34 20.10
N ALA A 37 30.13 -1.65 21.07
CA ALA A 37 30.89 -0.44 20.82
C ALA A 37 32.27 -0.85 20.29
N VAL A 38 32.37 -1.09 18.99
CA VAL A 38 33.66 -1.26 18.31
C VAL A 38 34.36 0.10 18.24
N THR A 39 35.30 0.35 19.16
CA THR A 39 36.26 1.44 19.02
C THR A 39 37.28 1.04 17.96
N ASP A 40 36.94 1.31 16.70
CA ASP A 40 37.87 1.15 15.58
C ASP A 40 38.90 2.28 15.63
N VAL A 41 40.02 2.00 16.30
CA VAL A 41 41.24 2.82 16.27
C VAL A 41 42.24 2.16 15.33
N ALA A 42 41.87 2.12 14.03
CA ALA A 42 42.80 1.74 12.97
C ALA A 42 44.03 2.66 12.98
N SER A 43 45.17 2.08 13.36
CA SER A 43 46.45 2.78 13.46
C SER A 43 47.07 3.12 12.10
N ALA A 44 47.44 4.38 11.92
CA ALA A 44 48.38 4.89 10.93
C ALA A 44 49.05 6.14 11.55
N SER A 45 50.37 6.36 11.53
CA SER A 45 51.53 5.64 10.97
C SER A 45 52.75 5.87 11.93
N GLU A 46 54.01 5.52 11.70
CA GLU A 46 54.77 4.99 10.54
C GLU A 46 55.86 4.01 11.05
N VAL A 47 56.21 2.96 10.28
CA VAL A 47 57.55 2.34 10.34
C VAL A 47 57.99 1.84 8.97
N SER A 48 59.17 2.28 8.53
CA SER A 48 60.03 1.67 7.52
C SER A 48 61.46 2.19 7.73
N PRO A 49 62.53 1.55 7.23
CA PRO A 49 62.56 0.32 6.41
C PRO A 49 63.47 -0.79 6.99
N ALA A 50 63.33 -2.02 6.47
CA ALA A 50 64.42 -2.99 6.40
C ALA A 50 64.24 -3.91 5.18
N SER A 51 65.35 -4.32 4.56
CA SER A 51 65.37 -5.02 3.27
C SER A 51 65.00 -6.51 3.39
N GLY A 52 64.20 -7.02 2.44
CA GLY A 52 64.07 -8.47 2.20
C GLY A 52 62.64 -8.98 1.97
N VAL A 53 62.52 -9.85 0.95
CA VAL A 53 61.37 -10.70 0.56
C VAL A 53 60.06 -10.03 0.11
N HIS A 54 59.77 -10.13 -1.19
CA HIS A 54 58.42 -9.95 -1.73
C HIS A 54 57.55 -11.16 -1.38
N ALA A 55 56.67 -11.02 -0.38
CA ALA A 55 55.55 -11.94 -0.20
C ALA A 55 54.44 -11.60 -1.20
N ALA A 56 54.10 -12.53 -2.10
CA ALA A 56 53.03 -12.33 -3.06
C ALA A 56 51.66 -12.30 -2.34
N SER A 57 50.96 -11.17 -2.40
CA SER A 57 49.61 -11.05 -1.82
C SER A 57 48.63 -11.94 -2.57
N SER A 58 47.92 -12.81 -1.86
CA SER A 58 46.80 -13.57 -2.39
C SER A 58 45.65 -12.62 -2.75
N ALA A 59 45.41 -12.44 -4.05
CA ALA A 59 44.30 -11.64 -4.54
C ALA A 59 42.95 -12.30 -4.16
N TYR A 60 42.27 -11.73 -3.17
CA TYR A 60 40.90 -12.12 -2.84
C TYR A 60 39.93 -11.63 -3.92
N LEU A 61 39.40 -12.56 -4.71
CA LEU A 61 38.21 -12.29 -5.53
C LEU A 61 36.97 -12.28 -4.63
N ALA A 62 36.37 -11.09 -4.45
CA ALA A 62 35.09 -10.96 -3.77
C ALA A 62 33.95 -11.57 -4.63
N PRO A 63 33.07 -12.43 -4.07
CA PRO A 63 31.93 -12.94 -4.81
C PRO A 63 30.96 -11.82 -5.20
N SER A 64 30.66 -11.69 -6.50
CA SER A 64 29.62 -10.79 -6.99
C SER A 64 28.24 -11.36 -6.64
N ALA A 65 27.59 -10.81 -5.62
CA ALA A 65 26.21 -11.15 -5.29
C ALA A 65 25.26 -10.71 -6.43
N PRO A 66 24.26 -11.54 -6.82
CA PRO A 66 23.31 -11.16 -7.86
C PRO A 66 22.41 -10.00 -7.38
N PRO A 67 22.00 -9.08 -8.29
CA PRO A 67 21.14 -7.97 -7.92
C PRO A 67 19.78 -8.49 -7.45
N SER A 68 19.48 -8.29 -6.16
CA SER A 68 18.19 -8.64 -5.57
C SER A 68 17.14 -7.59 -5.94
N SER A 69 16.62 -7.65 -7.17
CA SER A 69 15.55 -6.78 -7.64
C SER A 69 14.19 -7.16 -7.03
N ARG A 70 14.02 -6.93 -5.72
CA ARG A 70 12.68 -6.74 -5.17
C ARG A 70 12.21 -5.34 -5.58
N THR A 71 11.13 -5.28 -6.35
CA THR A 71 10.42 -4.02 -6.56
C THR A 71 9.87 -3.56 -5.21
N GLU A 72 10.39 -2.44 -4.70
CA GLU A 72 9.88 -1.83 -3.48
C GLU A 72 8.41 -1.41 -3.68
N PRO A 73 7.52 -1.58 -2.69
CA PRO A 73 6.11 -1.22 -2.87
C PRO A 73 5.90 0.28 -3.10
N ASP A 74 5.09 0.64 -4.11
CA ASP A 74 4.68 2.04 -4.33
C ASP A 74 3.64 2.46 -3.28
N TRP A 75 4.13 2.91 -2.12
CA TRP A 75 3.29 3.37 -1.02
C TRP A 75 2.40 4.56 -1.43
N GLN A 76 2.88 5.43 -2.30
CA GLN A 76 2.11 6.58 -2.76
C GLN A 76 0.92 6.17 -3.65
N ALA A 77 1.09 5.16 -4.51
CA ALA A 77 0.00 4.59 -5.30
C ALA A 77 -1.02 3.85 -4.43
N ARG A 78 -0.55 3.15 -3.39
CA ARG A 78 -1.42 2.54 -2.37
C ARG A 78 -2.29 3.60 -1.68
N ASP A 79 -1.71 4.72 -1.26
CA ASP A 79 -2.46 5.77 -0.56
C ASP A 79 -3.53 6.42 -1.46
N TRP A 80 -3.24 6.61 -2.75
CA TRP A 80 -4.26 7.04 -3.72
C TRP A 80 -5.34 5.98 -3.96
N ALA A 81 -4.96 4.70 -4.04
CA ALA A 81 -5.90 3.60 -4.19
C ALA A 81 -6.86 3.48 -2.99
N MET A 82 -6.40 3.77 -1.76
CA MET A 82 -7.26 3.83 -0.57
C MET A 82 -8.41 4.85 -0.73
N ALA A 83 -8.17 5.99 -1.40
CA ALA A 83 -9.23 6.95 -1.70
C ALA A 83 -10.28 6.36 -2.65
N CYS A 84 -9.88 5.57 -3.66
CA CYS A 84 -10.80 4.86 -4.55
C CYS A 84 -11.61 3.78 -3.82
N MET A 85 -10.99 3.08 -2.87
CA MET A 85 -11.64 2.04 -2.05
C MET A 85 -12.76 2.59 -1.15
N SER A 86 -12.84 3.90 -0.90
CA SER A 86 -13.96 4.53 -0.16
C SER A 86 -15.35 4.22 -0.76
N CYS A 87 -15.41 3.93 -2.07
CA CYS A 87 -16.64 3.52 -2.77
C CYS A 87 -16.49 2.19 -3.54
N HIS A 88 -15.28 1.83 -3.97
CA HIS A 88 -15.02 0.67 -4.82
C HIS A 88 -14.51 -0.59 -4.09
N ASN A 89 -14.51 -0.60 -2.74
CA ASN A 89 -14.06 -1.75 -1.95
C ASN A 89 -14.87 -3.01 -2.26
N ALA A 90 -14.19 -4.08 -2.70
CA ALA A 90 -14.78 -5.38 -2.97
C ALA A 90 -15.53 -6.00 -1.78
N SER A 91 -15.05 -5.77 -0.56
CA SER A 91 -15.61 -6.31 0.69
C SER A 91 -16.80 -5.50 1.21
N ALA A 92 -17.06 -4.32 0.64
CA ALA A 92 -18.21 -3.49 0.98
C ALA A 92 -18.78 -2.80 -0.29
N PRO A 93 -19.39 -3.56 -1.22
CA PRO A 93 -19.84 -3.02 -2.50
C PRO A 93 -20.92 -1.95 -2.33
N VAL A 94 -20.66 -0.74 -2.84
CA VAL A 94 -21.64 0.35 -2.87
C VAL A 94 -22.50 0.27 -4.14
N SER A 95 -23.80 0.56 -4.02
CA SER A 95 -24.73 0.63 -5.14
C SER A 95 -25.21 2.06 -5.40
N ALA A 96 -25.23 2.45 -6.68
CA ALA A 96 -25.76 3.70 -7.18
C ALA A 96 -27.03 3.41 -8.01
N GLY A 97 -28.20 3.64 -7.41
CA GLY A 97 -29.48 3.24 -8.00
C GLY A 97 -29.60 1.72 -8.12
N LYS A 98 -29.80 1.20 -9.35
CA LYS A 98 -29.89 -0.25 -9.62
C LYS A 98 -28.54 -0.92 -9.91
N ALA A 99 -27.44 -0.16 -9.98
CA ALA A 99 -26.13 -0.67 -10.36
C ALA A 99 -25.15 -0.67 -9.18
N THR A 100 -24.45 -1.78 -8.96
CA THR A 100 -23.31 -1.85 -8.04
C THR A 100 -22.06 -1.27 -8.70
N LEU A 101 -21.25 -0.52 -7.94
CA LEU A 101 -19.99 0.03 -8.44
C LEU A 101 -19.01 -1.10 -8.80
N SER A 102 -18.22 -0.90 -9.85
CA SER A 102 -17.28 -1.92 -10.32
C SER A 102 -16.15 -2.14 -9.31
N VAL A 103 -15.94 -3.39 -8.90
CA VAL A 103 -14.72 -3.83 -8.21
C VAL A 103 -13.49 -3.47 -9.04
N LEU A 104 -12.40 -3.06 -8.38
CA LEU A 104 -11.13 -2.71 -9.02
C LEU A 104 -10.07 -3.81 -8.86
N ASP A 105 -10.06 -4.49 -7.72
CA ASP A 105 -9.07 -5.50 -7.34
C ASP A 105 -8.97 -6.67 -8.34
N GLY A 106 -7.74 -7.00 -8.75
CA GLY A 106 -7.44 -8.11 -9.66
C GLY A 106 -7.90 -7.90 -11.10
N ARG A 107 -8.18 -6.65 -11.52
CA ARG A 107 -8.47 -6.32 -12.92
C ARG A 107 -7.20 -5.94 -13.68
N PRO A 108 -7.06 -6.30 -14.98
CA PRO A 108 -5.88 -5.96 -15.75
C PRO A 108 -5.61 -4.44 -15.77
N ALA A 109 -4.36 -4.02 -15.53
CA ALA A 109 -3.96 -2.62 -15.44
C ALA A 109 -4.34 -1.81 -16.70
N ALA A 110 -4.19 -2.40 -17.90
CA ALA A 110 -4.63 -1.77 -19.15
C ALA A 110 -6.14 -1.48 -19.16
N ALA A 111 -6.97 -2.48 -18.81
CA ALA A 111 -8.43 -2.33 -18.76
C ALA A 111 -8.93 -1.41 -17.63
N LEU A 112 -8.11 -1.20 -16.58
CA LEU A 112 -8.32 -0.15 -15.59
C LEU A 112 -7.96 1.22 -16.18
N MET A 113 -6.80 1.36 -16.82
CA MET A 113 -6.36 2.61 -17.45
C MET A 113 -7.31 3.11 -18.53
N ASP A 114 -7.76 2.25 -19.44
CA ASP A 114 -8.71 2.61 -20.48
C ASP A 114 -10.03 3.12 -19.87
N ALA A 115 -10.49 2.49 -18.79
CA ALA A 115 -11.67 2.90 -18.05
C ALA A 115 -11.48 4.24 -17.33
N LEU A 116 -10.35 4.45 -16.66
CA LEU A 116 -10.01 5.68 -15.94
C LEU A 116 -9.86 6.85 -16.93
N ARG A 117 -9.03 6.70 -17.96
CA ARG A 117 -8.81 7.69 -19.03
C ARG A 117 -10.13 8.06 -19.72
N SER A 118 -10.95 7.07 -20.10
CA SER A 118 -12.24 7.33 -20.76
C SER A 118 -13.23 8.10 -19.88
N MET A 119 -13.23 7.88 -18.56
CA MET A 119 -14.08 8.65 -17.64
C MET A 119 -13.53 10.06 -17.37
N ARG A 120 -12.21 10.21 -17.21
CA ARG A 120 -11.55 11.52 -17.04
C ARG A 120 -11.78 12.43 -18.25
N ASP A 121 -11.58 11.88 -19.44
CA ASP A 121 -11.72 12.58 -20.72
C ASP A 121 -13.19 12.69 -21.18
N ALA A 122 -14.17 12.36 -20.32
CA ALA A 122 -15.62 12.37 -20.57
C ALA A 122 -16.12 11.51 -21.76
N LYS A 123 -15.27 10.63 -22.33
CA LYS A 123 -15.61 9.68 -23.41
C LYS A 123 -16.55 8.57 -22.95
N ARG A 124 -16.51 8.21 -21.66
CA ARG A 124 -17.43 7.25 -21.04
C ARG A 124 -18.26 7.95 -19.95
N PRO A 125 -19.61 7.87 -20.00
CA PRO A 125 -20.46 8.50 -19.01
C PRO A 125 -20.22 7.91 -17.62
N ALA A 126 -20.08 8.80 -16.63
CA ALA A 126 -20.00 8.48 -15.21
C ALA A 126 -20.41 9.74 -14.41
N THR A 127 -20.95 9.56 -13.21
CA THR A 127 -21.50 10.68 -12.41
C THR A 127 -20.39 11.44 -11.66
N LEU A 128 -19.73 10.77 -10.71
CA LEU A 128 -18.73 11.39 -9.82
C LEU A 128 -17.29 11.22 -10.33
N MET A 129 -16.97 10.08 -10.93
CA MET A 129 -15.61 9.73 -11.37
C MET A 129 -14.93 10.78 -12.27
N PRO A 130 -15.60 11.44 -13.24
CA PRO A 130 -14.94 12.44 -14.09
C PRO A 130 -14.42 13.65 -13.30
N GLN A 131 -15.00 13.97 -12.14
CA GLN A 131 -14.51 15.05 -11.29
C GLN A 131 -13.35 14.58 -10.41
N LEU A 132 -13.45 13.39 -9.82
CA LEU A 132 -12.37 12.76 -9.04
C LEU A 132 -11.09 12.58 -9.86
N LEU A 133 -11.21 12.16 -11.12
CA LEU A 133 -10.06 11.81 -11.96
C LEU A 133 -9.29 13.02 -12.52
N LYS A 134 -9.86 14.23 -12.48
CA LYS A 134 -9.14 15.46 -12.86
C LYS A 134 -8.01 15.81 -11.88
N GLY A 135 -8.11 15.33 -10.64
CA GLY A 135 -7.09 15.51 -9.61
C GLY A 135 -5.79 14.73 -9.86
N TYR A 136 -5.81 13.74 -10.76
CA TYR A 136 -4.66 12.87 -11.04
C TYR A 136 -4.00 13.18 -12.39
N ARG A 137 -2.72 12.84 -12.52
CA ARG A 137 -1.94 12.79 -13.78
C ARG A 137 -2.05 11.41 -14.42
N GLU A 138 -1.58 11.26 -15.66
CA GLU A 138 -1.67 9.98 -16.39
C GLU A 138 -0.80 8.89 -15.75
N ASP A 139 0.43 9.23 -15.34
CA ASP A 139 1.38 8.35 -14.66
C ASP A 139 0.90 7.94 -13.26
N GLU A 140 0.23 8.85 -12.54
CA GLU A 140 -0.40 8.55 -11.26
C GLU A 140 -1.54 7.54 -11.43
N LEU A 141 -2.39 7.73 -12.44
CA LEU A 141 -3.44 6.77 -12.77
C LEU A 141 -2.86 5.41 -13.20
N GLN A 142 -1.74 5.38 -13.94
CA GLN A 142 -1.05 4.15 -14.30
C GLN A 142 -0.58 3.37 -13.08
N ARG A 143 -0.02 4.07 -12.08
CA ARG A 143 0.43 3.48 -10.82
C ARG A 143 -0.73 2.98 -9.96
N ILE A 144 -1.85 3.72 -9.91
CA ILE A 144 -3.10 3.26 -9.26
C ILE A 144 -3.66 2.01 -9.96
N ALA A 145 -3.67 1.98 -11.30
CA ALA A 145 -4.11 0.83 -12.08
C ALA A 145 -3.20 -0.39 -11.89
N ALA A 146 -1.89 -0.19 -11.80
CA ALA A 146 -0.91 -1.23 -11.49
C ALA A 146 -1.10 -1.79 -10.08
N TYR A 147 -1.34 -0.93 -9.09
CA TYR A 147 -1.68 -1.33 -7.72
C TYR A 147 -2.90 -2.27 -7.72
N PHE A 148 -4.04 -1.83 -8.27
CA PHE A 148 -5.26 -2.64 -8.29
C PHE A 148 -5.12 -3.94 -9.10
N ALA A 149 -4.27 -3.96 -10.13
CA ALA A 149 -3.98 -5.18 -10.90
C ALA A 149 -3.16 -6.22 -10.11
N ALA A 150 -2.34 -5.79 -9.15
CA ALA A 150 -1.58 -6.66 -8.26
C ALA A 150 -2.44 -7.23 -7.11
N GLN A 151 -3.60 -6.62 -6.82
CA GLN A 151 -4.50 -7.09 -5.76
C GLN A 151 -5.16 -8.43 -6.12
N PRO A 152 -5.43 -9.31 -5.14
CA PRO A 152 -6.13 -10.57 -5.39
C PRO A 152 -7.57 -10.30 -5.85
N LYS A 153 -7.98 -10.96 -6.94
CA LYS A 153 -9.37 -10.88 -7.42
C LYS A 153 -10.33 -11.47 -6.37
N PRO A 154 -11.37 -10.75 -5.93
CA PRO A 154 -12.34 -11.25 -4.96
C PRO A 154 -13.07 -12.49 -5.48
N SER A 155 -13.05 -13.56 -4.69
CA SER A 155 -13.72 -14.81 -5.03
C SER A 155 -15.25 -14.67 -5.04
N ALA A 156 -15.95 -15.59 -5.70
CA ALA A 156 -17.42 -15.64 -5.66
C ALA A 156 -17.97 -16.11 -4.29
N SER A 157 -17.14 -16.76 -3.47
CA SER A 157 -17.52 -17.33 -2.15
C SER A 157 -17.39 -16.33 -0.99
N SER A 158 -16.75 -15.18 -1.22
CA SER A 158 -16.51 -14.15 -0.22
C SER A 158 -17.44 -12.93 -0.38
N ARG A 159 -18.69 -13.16 -0.81
CA ARG A 159 -19.62 -12.12 -1.25
C ARG A 159 -21.06 -12.46 -0.90
#